data_AF-A0A0D7BCJ8-F1
#
_entry.id   AF-A0A0D7BCJ8-F1
#
_cell.length_a   1.000
_cell.length_b   1.000
_cell.length_c   1.000
_cell.angle_alpha   90.00
_cell.angle_beta   90.00
_cell.angle_gamma   90.00
#
_symmetry.space_group_name_H-M   'P 1'
#
loop_
_entity.id
_entity.type
_entity.pdbx_description
1 polymer ?
#
loop_
_entity_poly.entity_id
_entity_poly.type
_entity_poly.pdbx_seq_one_letter_code
_entity_poly.pdbx_strand_id
1 'polypeptide(L)'
;MSLIARRAFRAAAPLRALPAAQRLSSTASEPIPTEYPKVPDTNRQHLPPRGWDDMFNRRNFNDPIHEQEELYSMWGPDIPPIAPHIALRRFGYAVLSFISVGTFIKFALVPDAPATRRDYPYGGLVTELGGVDELKARVEEDTEA
;
A
#
# COMPACT_ATOMS: atom_id res chain seq x y z
N MET A 1 -34.23 -1.57 44.43
CA MET A 1 -32.77 -1.59 44.61
C MET A 1 -32.17 -2.39 43.46
N SER A 2 -31.57 -1.72 42.48
CA SER A 2 -31.03 -2.34 41.25
C SER A 2 -29.51 -2.48 41.37
N LEU A 3 -28.99 -3.70 41.24
CA LEU A 3 -27.56 -4.00 41.29
C LEU A 3 -27.05 -4.24 39.86
N ILE A 4 -26.32 -3.26 39.31
CA ILE A 4 -25.64 -3.38 38.02
C ILE A 4 -24.26 -4.01 38.26
N ALA A 5 -24.11 -5.27 37.86
CA ALA A 5 -22.82 -5.96 37.86
C ALA A 5 -21.94 -5.44 36.71
N ARG A 6 -20.85 -4.75 37.05
CA ARG A 6 -19.83 -4.34 36.08
C ARG A 6 -18.90 -5.52 35.81
N ARG A 7 -19.01 -6.14 34.63
CA ARG A 7 -18.01 -7.11 34.14
C ARG A 7 -16.76 -6.34 33.69
N ALA A 8 -15.63 -6.59 34.36
CA ALA A 8 -14.33 -6.09 33.94
C ALA A 8 -13.82 -6.92 32.75
N PHE A 9 -13.57 -6.28 31.60
CA PHE A 9 -12.83 -6.87 30.51
C PHE A 9 -11.33 -6.83 30.84
N ARG A 10 -10.69 -8.00 31.01
CA ARG A 10 -9.24 -8.10 31.02
C ARG A 10 -8.71 -7.90 29.60
N ALA A 11 -8.02 -6.80 29.36
CA ALA A 11 -7.24 -6.61 28.14
C ALA A 11 -6.03 -7.54 28.19
N ALA A 12 -5.98 -8.54 27.31
CA ALA A 12 -4.79 -9.35 27.10
C ALA A 12 -3.74 -8.50 26.38
N ALA A 13 -2.53 -8.42 26.92
CA ALA A 13 -1.40 -7.78 26.25
C ALA A 13 -1.12 -8.49 24.91
N PRO A 14 -0.88 -7.78 23.80
CA PRO A 14 -0.58 -8.41 22.54
C PRO A 14 0.79 -9.09 22.62
N LEU A 15 0.83 -10.40 22.45
CA LEU A 15 2.07 -11.12 22.15
C LEU A 15 2.65 -10.50 20.86
N ARG A 16 3.82 -9.90 20.97
CA ARG A 16 4.56 -9.32 19.84
C ARG A 16 5.04 -10.48 18.97
N ALA A 17 4.20 -10.85 18.00
CA ALA A 17 4.60 -11.77 16.95
C ALA A 17 5.76 -11.12 16.18
N LEU A 18 6.93 -11.75 16.21
CA LEU A 18 8.05 -11.35 15.36
C LEU A 18 7.56 -11.45 13.90
N PRO A 19 7.71 -10.38 13.09
CA PRO A 19 7.32 -10.45 11.70
C PRO A 19 8.17 -11.53 11.02
N ALA A 20 7.51 -12.41 10.25
CA ALA A 20 8.21 -13.27 9.32
C ALA A 20 9.01 -12.35 8.40
N ALA A 21 10.32 -12.29 8.64
CA ALA A 21 11.28 -11.65 7.75
C ALA A 21 10.93 -12.09 6.32
N GLN A 22 10.98 -11.13 5.40
CA GLN A 22 11.04 -11.46 3.99
C GLN A 22 12.24 -12.39 3.81
N ARG A 23 12.00 -13.69 3.81
CA ARG A 23 12.95 -14.65 3.26
C ARG A 23 12.94 -14.38 1.76
N LEU A 24 13.67 -13.36 1.31
CA LEU A 24 14.26 -13.44 -0.02
C LEU A 24 14.97 -14.79 -0.02
N SER A 25 14.58 -15.65 -0.95
CA SER A 25 14.98 -17.05 -1.00
C SER A 25 16.49 -17.20 -0.83
N SER A 26 16.93 -17.49 0.40
CA SER A 26 18.30 -17.93 0.72
C SER A 26 18.56 -19.38 0.30
N THR A 27 17.65 -19.98 -0.47
CA THR A 27 17.77 -21.37 -0.95
C THR A 27 18.87 -21.55 -1.99
N ALA A 28 19.38 -20.46 -2.59
CA ALA A 28 20.62 -20.48 -3.33
C ALA A 28 21.71 -19.90 -2.43
N SER A 29 22.29 -20.72 -1.55
CA SER A 29 23.55 -20.36 -0.91
C SER A 29 24.56 -20.13 -2.02
N GLU A 30 24.89 -18.87 -2.30
CA GLU A 30 26.08 -18.58 -3.06
C GLU A 30 27.25 -19.30 -2.38
N PRO A 31 28.21 -19.87 -3.13
CA PRO A 31 29.34 -20.57 -2.52
C PRO A 31 30.20 -19.56 -1.77
N ILE A 32 29.88 -19.35 -0.51
CA ILE A 32 30.64 -18.51 0.41
C ILE A 32 31.91 -19.29 0.78
N PRO A 33 33.08 -18.63 0.81
CA PRO A 33 34.29 -19.25 1.33
C PRO A 33 34.03 -19.84 2.72
N THR A 34 34.38 -21.11 2.94
CA THR A 34 34.13 -21.84 4.19
C THR A 34 34.64 -21.12 5.46
N GLU A 35 35.56 -20.17 5.30
CA GLU A 35 36.22 -19.40 6.35
C GLU A 35 35.51 -18.09 6.74
N TYR A 36 34.48 -17.65 5.99
CA TYR A 36 33.75 -16.43 6.36
C TYR A 36 32.88 -16.64 7.62
N PRO A 37 32.84 -15.67 8.55
CA PRO A 37 32.07 -15.83 9.79
C PRO A 37 30.56 -15.89 9.50
N LYS A 38 29.92 -16.96 9.98
CA LYS A 38 28.46 -17.12 9.93
C LYS A 38 27.80 -16.29 11.02
N VAL A 39 27.25 -15.15 10.64
CA VAL A 39 26.46 -14.27 11.52
C VAL A 39 24.95 -14.53 11.37
N PRO A 40 24.11 -14.15 12.36
CA PRO A 40 22.67 -14.36 12.27
C PRO A 40 21.99 -13.54 11.17
N ASP A 41 21.04 -14.16 10.48
CA ASP A 41 20.12 -13.56 9.49
C ASP A 41 19.10 -12.58 10.13
N THR A 42 19.59 -11.54 10.78
CA THR A 42 18.75 -10.55 11.48
C THR A 42 19.04 -9.16 10.95
N ASN A 43 18.01 -8.52 10.36
CA ASN A 43 18.14 -7.14 9.92
C ASN A 43 18.40 -6.24 11.14
N ARG A 44 19.40 -5.38 11.01
CA ARG A 44 19.89 -4.49 12.06
C ARG A 44 18.80 -3.53 12.55
N GLN A 45 17.72 -3.27 11.81
CA GLN A 45 16.65 -2.36 12.21
C GLN A 45 15.89 -2.87 13.44
N HIS A 46 16.02 -4.16 13.79
CA HIS A 46 15.55 -4.72 15.06
C HIS A 46 16.37 -4.27 16.30
N LEU A 47 17.60 -3.81 16.10
CA LEU A 47 18.50 -3.40 17.19
C LEU A 47 18.05 -2.09 17.83
N PRO A 48 18.42 -1.82 19.10
CA PRO A 48 18.13 -0.53 19.73
C PRO A 48 18.76 0.64 18.96
N PRO A 49 18.13 1.83 18.96
CA PRO A 49 18.57 2.97 18.16
C PRO A 49 19.83 3.68 18.67
N ARG A 50 20.36 3.32 19.85
CA ARG A 50 21.53 3.98 20.49
C ARG A 50 22.46 2.95 21.11
N GLY A 51 23.70 3.36 21.39
CA GLY A 51 24.72 2.54 22.05
C GLY A 51 25.68 1.82 21.10
N TRP A 52 25.92 2.40 19.93
CA TRP A 52 26.79 1.86 18.89
C TRP A 52 27.88 2.86 18.54
N ASP A 53 29.07 2.38 18.19
CA ASP A 53 30.16 3.25 17.73
C ASP A 53 29.77 3.98 16.43
N ASP A 54 29.20 3.24 15.48
CA ASP A 54 28.48 3.77 14.33
C ASP A 54 26.99 3.75 14.63
N MET A 55 26.47 4.91 15.05
CA MET A 55 25.05 5.08 15.35
C MET A 55 24.15 4.95 14.12
N PHE A 56 24.64 5.33 12.93
CA PHE A 56 23.84 5.31 11.72
C PHE A 56 23.58 3.86 11.30
N ASN A 57 24.62 3.04 11.23
CA ASN A 57 24.50 1.64 10.84
C ASN A 57 24.19 0.69 12.01
N ARG A 58 24.10 1.22 13.25
CA ARG A 58 23.92 0.45 14.49
C ARG A 58 25.00 -0.63 14.64
N ARG A 59 26.28 -0.26 14.50
CA ARG A 59 27.44 -1.19 14.45
C ARG A 59 28.58 -0.74 15.36
N ASN A 60 29.30 -1.70 15.94
CA ASN A 60 30.53 -1.44 16.69
C ASN A 60 31.77 -1.71 15.82
N PHE A 61 32.90 -1.14 16.22
CA PHE A 61 34.17 -1.45 15.56
C PHE A 61 34.51 -2.95 15.70
N ASN A 62 35.01 -3.54 14.61
CA ASN A 62 35.38 -4.97 14.51
C ASN A 62 34.22 -5.99 14.60
N ASP A 63 32.97 -5.55 14.57
CA ASP A 63 31.85 -6.47 14.40
C ASP A 63 31.97 -7.21 13.05
N PRO A 64 31.78 -8.54 13.01
CA PRO A 64 31.76 -9.28 11.76
C PRO A 64 30.61 -8.80 10.86
N ILE A 65 30.88 -8.71 9.56
CA ILE A 65 29.92 -8.29 8.55
C ILE A 65 29.13 -9.51 8.06
N HIS A 66 27.85 -9.33 7.76
CA HIS A 66 27.02 -10.38 7.16
C HIS A 66 27.34 -10.51 5.67
N GLU A 67 27.36 -11.74 5.14
CA GLU A 67 27.58 -11.97 3.70
C GLU A 67 26.59 -11.18 2.83
N GLN A 68 25.31 -11.23 3.20
CA GLN A 68 24.22 -10.42 2.66
C GLN A 68 24.01 -9.10 3.43
N GLU A 69 25.08 -8.32 3.64
CA GLU A 69 24.99 -7.04 4.37
C GLU A 69 23.94 -6.11 3.75
N GLU A 70 23.87 -6.04 2.42
CA GLU A 70 22.91 -5.22 1.67
C GLU A 70 21.43 -5.48 2.06
N LEU A 71 21.10 -6.70 2.46
CA LEU A 71 19.73 -7.08 2.87
C LEU A 71 19.47 -6.79 4.36
N TYR A 72 20.48 -7.00 5.20
CA TYR A 72 20.36 -6.91 6.66
C TYR A 72 20.86 -5.59 7.25
N SER A 73 21.44 -4.70 6.43
CA SER A 73 21.91 -3.37 6.83
C SER A 73 20.76 -2.42 7.18
N MET A 74 21.10 -1.25 7.72
CA MET A 74 20.13 -0.14 7.86
C MET A 74 19.59 0.31 6.52
N TRP A 75 20.39 0.19 5.46
CA TRP A 75 20.06 0.64 4.11
C TRP A 75 19.22 -0.38 3.32
N GLY A 76 19.01 -1.57 3.87
CA GLY A 76 18.13 -2.56 3.28
C GLY A 76 16.64 -2.16 3.38
N PRO A 77 15.75 -2.98 2.81
CA PRO A 77 14.31 -2.79 2.93
C PRO A 77 13.87 -2.66 4.40
N ASP A 78 12.97 -1.71 4.67
CA ASP A 78 12.47 -1.45 6.02
C ASP A 78 11.62 -2.62 6.55
N ILE A 79 11.77 -2.94 7.83
CA ILE A 79 11.08 -4.07 8.45
C ILE A 79 9.62 -3.68 8.72
N PRO A 80 8.64 -4.39 8.10
CA PRO A 80 7.25 -4.04 8.32
C PRO A 80 6.81 -4.39 9.75
N PRO A 81 6.00 -3.53 10.41
CA PRO A 81 5.50 -3.79 11.76
C PRO A 81 4.45 -4.92 11.82
N ILE A 82 3.92 -5.32 10.66
CA ILE A 82 2.90 -6.36 10.52
C ILE A 82 3.35 -7.42 9.53
N ALA A 83 2.93 -8.66 9.73
CA ALA A 83 3.26 -9.74 8.79
C ALA A 83 2.69 -9.45 7.38
N PRO A 84 3.45 -9.72 6.30
CA PRO A 84 3.05 -9.35 4.94
C PRO A 84 1.67 -9.88 4.50
N HIS A 85 1.33 -11.12 4.88
CA HIS A 85 0.04 -11.71 4.55
C HIS A 85 -1.14 -11.00 5.23
N ILE A 86 -0.93 -10.45 6.44
CA ILE A 86 -1.94 -9.66 7.16
C ILE A 86 -2.07 -8.29 6.49
N ALA A 87 -0.96 -7.66 6.14
CA ALA A 87 -0.95 -6.38 5.43
C ALA A 87 -1.72 -6.48 4.11
N LEU A 88 -1.42 -7.50 3.31
CA LEU A 88 -2.06 -7.74 2.02
C LEU A 88 -3.58 -7.95 2.17
N ARG A 89 -4.00 -8.76 3.15
CA ARG A 89 -5.44 -8.99 3.41
C ARG A 89 -6.15 -7.70 3.82
N ARG A 90 -5.58 -6.92 4.76
CA ARG A 90 -6.18 -5.67 5.23
C ARG A 90 -6.29 -4.65 4.10
N PHE A 91 -5.23 -4.49 3.32
CA PHE A 91 -5.21 -3.60 2.16
C PHE A 91 -6.22 -4.06 1.10
N GLY A 92 -6.23 -5.36 0.78
CA GLY A 92 -7.18 -5.94 -0.16
C GLY A 92 -8.63 -5.73 0.26
N TYR A 93 -8.97 -5.96 1.53
CA TYR A 93 -10.32 -5.70 2.03
C TYR A 93 -10.69 -4.23 1.93
N ALA A 94 -9.80 -3.31 2.29
CA ALA A 94 -10.07 -1.88 2.19
C ALA A 94 -10.36 -1.48 0.73
N VAL A 95 -9.47 -1.83 -0.19
CA VAL A 95 -9.62 -1.47 -1.62
C VAL A 95 -10.85 -2.10 -2.23
N LEU A 96 -11.05 -3.41 -2.03
CA LEU A 96 -12.20 -4.13 -2.59
C LEU A 96 -13.52 -3.62 -2.02
N SER A 97 -13.57 -3.33 -0.70
CA SER A 97 -14.77 -2.76 -0.08
C SER A 97 -15.10 -1.39 -0.65
N PHE A 98 -14.10 -0.53 -0.84
CA PHE A 98 -14.29 0.82 -1.34
C PHE A 98 -14.78 0.80 -2.79
N ILE A 99 -14.14 0.02 -3.65
CA ILE A 99 -14.51 -0.11 -5.06
C ILE A 99 -15.89 -0.76 -5.18
N SER A 100 -16.14 -1.88 -4.50
CA SER A 100 -17.43 -2.58 -4.59
C SER A 100 -18.59 -1.70 -4.16
N VAL A 101 -18.46 -0.97 -3.04
CA VAL A 101 -19.50 -0.05 -2.57
C VAL A 101 -19.67 1.11 -3.54
N GLY A 102 -18.59 1.73 -4.02
CA GLY A 102 -18.67 2.85 -4.97
C GLY A 102 -19.34 2.45 -6.29
N THR A 103 -18.93 1.31 -6.85
CA THR A 103 -19.52 0.72 -8.06
C THR A 103 -20.99 0.36 -7.85
N PHE A 104 -21.31 -0.30 -6.72
CA PHE A 104 -22.69 -0.66 -6.40
C PHE A 104 -23.59 0.57 -6.30
N ILE A 105 -23.15 1.61 -5.58
CA ILE A 105 -23.90 2.86 -5.49
C ILE A 105 -24.10 3.46 -6.88
N LYS A 106 -23.03 3.60 -7.67
CA LYS A 106 -23.09 4.28 -8.97
C LYS A 106 -24.00 3.56 -9.98
N PHE A 107 -24.01 2.24 -10.01
CA PHE A 107 -24.73 1.47 -11.03
C PHE A 107 -26.08 0.92 -10.57
N ALA A 108 -26.29 0.69 -9.27
CA ALA A 108 -27.53 0.10 -8.77
C ALA A 108 -28.42 1.09 -8.02
N LEU A 109 -27.85 2.14 -7.40
CA LEU A 109 -28.61 3.05 -6.52
C LEU A 109 -28.79 4.46 -7.08
N VAL A 110 -27.87 4.93 -7.92
CA VAL A 110 -27.98 6.25 -8.55
C VAL A 110 -28.97 6.16 -9.72
N PRO A 111 -30.10 6.88 -9.68
CA PRO A 111 -31.02 6.93 -10.81
C PRO A 111 -30.39 7.68 -11.99
N ASP A 112 -30.86 7.37 -13.19
CA ASP A 112 -30.46 8.11 -14.38
C ASP A 112 -30.86 9.58 -14.26
N ALA A 113 -30.08 10.44 -14.91
CA ALA A 113 -30.34 11.87 -14.91
C ALA A 113 -31.75 12.12 -15.46
N PRO A 114 -32.64 12.81 -14.72
CA PRO A 114 -34.03 13.01 -15.13
C PRO A 114 -34.18 13.97 -16.31
N ALA A 115 -33.07 14.55 -16.78
CA ALA A 115 -33.02 15.45 -17.92
C ALA A 115 -32.00 14.95 -18.93
N THR A 116 -32.35 15.07 -20.20
CA THR A 116 -31.40 14.95 -21.30
C THR A 116 -30.29 15.98 -21.11
N ARG A 117 -29.09 15.67 -21.62
CA ARG A 117 -28.02 16.66 -21.66
C ARG A 117 -28.48 17.86 -22.49
N ARG A 118 -27.93 19.03 -22.18
CA ARG A 118 -28.27 20.25 -22.91
C ARG A 118 -27.71 20.14 -24.33
N ASP A 119 -28.62 20.16 -25.30
CA ASP A 119 -28.28 20.29 -26.70
C ASP A 119 -28.11 21.76 -27.07
N TYR A 120 -27.34 22.00 -28.11
CA TYR A 120 -26.85 23.31 -28.49
C TYR A 120 -27.05 23.51 -30.00
N PRO A 121 -27.64 24.65 -30.44
CA PRO A 121 -27.87 24.91 -31.86
C PRO A 121 -26.57 25.10 -32.64
N TYR A 122 -26.66 25.22 -33.97
CA TYR A 122 -25.49 25.38 -34.85
C TYR A 122 -24.46 24.26 -34.67
N GLY A 123 -24.94 23.02 -34.63
CA GLY A 123 -24.12 21.83 -34.47
C GLY A 123 -23.31 21.78 -33.16
N GLY A 124 -23.75 22.42 -32.09
CA GLY A 124 -23.00 22.47 -30.83
C GLY A 124 -22.18 23.75 -30.63
N LEU A 125 -22.59 24.86 -31.23
CA LEU A 125 -21.87 26.15 -31.21
C LEU A 125 -20.42 26.02 -31.73
N VAL A 126 -20.19 25.25 -32.79
CA VAL A 126 -18.84 24.99 -33.32
C VAL A 126 -18.12 26.30 -33.64
N THR A 127 -18.76 27.19 -34.38
CA THR A 127 -18.20 28.49 -34.78
C THR A 127 -17.91 29.39 -33.58
N GLU A 128 -18.83 29.44 -32.60
CA GLU A 128 -18.71 30.32 -31.43
C GLU A 128 -17.64 29.83 -30.43
N LEU A 129 -17.39 28.51 -30.37
CA LEU A 129 -16.29 27.94 -29.58
C LEU A 129 -14.95 27.93 -30.34
N GLY A 130 -14.89 28.52 -31.55
CA GLY A 130 -13.67 28.60 -32.35
C GLY A 130 -13.27 27.27 -33.01
N GLY A 131 -14.22 26.35 -33.18
CA GLY A 131 -14.03 25.10 -33.91
C GLY A 131 -14.04 25.32 -35.43
N VAL A 132 -13.44 24.37 -36.15
CA VAL A 132 -13.46 24.31 -37.61
C VAL A 132 -14.36 23.15 -38.03
N ASP A 133 -15.37 23.43 -38.86
CA ASP A 133 -16.40 22.44 -39.24
C ASP A 133 -15.82 21.17 -39.88
N GLU A 134 -14.72 21.30 -40.62
CA GLU A 134 -14.02 20.17 -41.27
C GLU A 134 -13.40 19.18 -40.29
N LEU A 135 -13.09 19.62 -39.05
CA LEU A 135 -12.43 18.81 -38.03
C LEU A 135 -13.43 18.23 -37.01
N LYS A 136 -14.74 18.35 -37.27
CA LYS A 136 -15.77 17.92 -36.34
C LYS A 136 -15.79 16.39 -36.22
N ALA A 137 -15.48 15.88 -35.03
CA ALA A 137 -15.41 14.44 -34.76
C ALA A 137 -16.77 13.74 -34.71
N ARG A 138 -17.85 14.48 -34.39
CA ARG A 138 -19.23 13.98 -34.36
C ARG A 138 -20.14 14.96 -35.09
N VAL A 139 -20.83 14.48 -36.12
CA VAL A 139 -21.92 15.23 -36.75
C VAL A 139 -23.14 15.11 -35.84
N GLU A 140 -23.49 16.19 -35.16
CA GLU A 140 -24.74 16.30 -34.39
C GLU A 140 -25.83 16.80 -35.36
N GLU A 141 -27.02 16.19 -35.34
CA GLU A 141 -28.16 16.65 -36.13
C GLU A 141 -28.70 17.96 -35.54
N ASP A 142 -28.82 18.99 -36.37
CA ASP A 142 -29.34 20.29 -35.95
C ASP A 142 -30.81 20.14 -35.56
N THR A 143 -31.08 20.18 -34.26
CA THR A 143 -32.44 20.18 -33.73
C THR A 143 -32.95 21.63 -33.72
N GLU A 144 -33.18 22.19 -34.91
CA GLU A 144 -33.80 23.51 -35.07
C GLU A 144 -35.25 23.36 -35.56
N ALA A 145 -36.20 23.79 -34.72
CA ALA A 145 -37.54 24.22 -35.09
C ALA A 145 -37.85 25.52 -34.33
#